data_AF-Q7VC27-F1
#
_entry.id   AF-Q7VC27-F1
#
_cell.length_a   1.000
_cell.length_b   1.000
_cell.length_c   1.000
_cell.angle_alpha   90.00
_cell.angle_beta   90.00
_cell.angle_gamma   90.00
#
_symmetry.space_group_name_H-M   'P 1'
#
loop_
_entity.id
_entity.type
_entity.pdbx_description
1 polymer ?
#
loop_
_entity_poly.entity_id
_entity_poly.type
_entity_poly.pdbx_seq_one_letter_code
_entity_poly.pdbx_strand_id
1 'polypeptide(L)'
;MVKKRRKLSKEYETIVSKAQKEIELILAKINDIDDDDIRVEYAVAFAPSKNLLDKINLQYKEVGYTADSEEILSNYYTRLEKFKNEYEI
;
A
#
# COMPACT_ATOMS: atom_id res chain seq x y z
N MET A 1 -6.81 -1.48 -31.87
CA MET A 1 -6.55 -1.25 -30.43
C MET A 1 -5.28 -1.99 -30.05
N VAL A 2 -4.20 -1.27 -29.73
CA VAL A 2 -2.96 -1.93 -29.30
C VAL A 2 -3.24 -2.60 -27.96
N LYS A 3 -3.40 -3.93 -27.95
CA LYS A 3 -3.32 -4.72 -26.73
C LYS A 3 -1.89 -4.54 -26.20
N LYS A 4 -1.68 -3.52 -25.36
CA LYS A 4 -0.43 -3.37 -24.61
C LYS A 4 -0.21 -4.69 -23.89
N ARG A 5 0.85 -5.41 -24.27
CA ARG A 5 1.26 -6.65 -23.61
C ARG A 5 1.45 -6.30 -22.13
N ARG A 6 0.66 -6.88 -21.24
CA ARG A 6 0.87 -6.76 -19.80
C ARG A 6 2.30 -7.23 -19.53
N LYS A 7 3.20 -6.34 -19.10
CA LYS A 7 4.46 -6.76 -18.50
C LYS A 7 4.08 -7.36 -17.14
N LEU A 8 3.79 -8.66 -17.14
CA LEU A 8 3.53 -9.41 -15.92
C LEU A 8 4.87 -9.61 -15.22
N SER A 9 4.96 -9.25 -13.94
CA SER A 9 6.14 -9.47 -13.12
C SER A 9 5.74 -10.24 -11.88
N LYS A 10 6.10 -11.53 -11.83
CA LYS A 10 5.77 -12.42 -10.69
C LYS A 10 6.43 -11.94 -9.39
N GLU A 11 7.61 -11.36 -9.49
CA GLU A 11 8.30 -10.76 -8.35
C GLU A 11 7.51 -9.57 -7.81
N TYR A 12 7.09 -8.67 -8.69
CA TYR A 12 6.27 -7.52 -8.31
C TYR A 12 4.93 -7.96 -7.69
N GLU A 13 4.24 -8.92 -8.29
CA GLU A 13 3.00 -9.49 -7.74
C GLU A 13 3.20 -10.06 -6.31
N THR A 14 4.33 -10.71 -6.07
CA THR A 14 4.68 -11.25 -4.76
C THR A 14 4.89 -10.13 -3.74
N ILE A 15 5.56 -9.05 -4.14
CA ILE A 15 5.78 -7.87 -3.30
C ILE A 15 4.44 -7.20 -2.96
N VAL A 16 3.60 -6.94 -3.96
CA VAL A 16 2.29 -6.30 -3.77
C VAL A 16 1.38 -7.16 -2.87
N SER A 17 1.40 -8.48 -3.04
CA SER A 17 0.64 -9.39 -2.18
C SER A 17 1.10 -9.35 -0.71
N LYS A 18 2.41 -9.23 -0.46
CA LYS A 18 2.93 -9.04 0.90
C LYS A 18 2.50 -7.70 1.48
N ALA A 19 2.59 -6.63 0.70
CA ALA A 19 2.15 -5.30 1.09
C ALA A 19 0.65 -5.26 1.44
N GLN A 20 -0.20 -5.98 0.72
CA GLN A 20 -1.64 -6.12 1.04
C GLN A 20 -1.86 -6.74 2.42
N LYS A 21 -1.17 -7.84 2.72
CA LYS A 21 -1.26 -8.49 4.03
C LYS A 21 -0.75 -7.59 5.16
N GLU A 22 0.30 -6.83 4.91
CA GLU A 22 0.85 -5.88 5.87
C GLU A 22 -0.13 -4.74 6.18
N ILE A 23 -0.80 -4.20 5.15
CA ILE A 23 -1.86 -3.22 5.34
C ILE A 23 -3.04 -3.80 6.12
N GLU A 24 -3.47 -5.02 5.79
CA GLU A 24 -4.55 -5.70 6.53
C GLU A 24 -4.20 -5.86 8.01
N LEU A 25 -2.95 -6.22 8.33
CA LEU A 25 -2.46 -6.33 9.70
C LEU A 25 -2.50 -4.98 10.42
N ILE A 26 -2.02 -3.91 9.78
CA ILE A 26 -2.01 -2.57 10.39
C ILE A 26 -3.43 -2.06 10.61
N LEU A 27 -4.34 -2.26 9.63
CA LEU A 27 -5.75 -1.92 9.81
C LEU A 27 -6.38 -2.68 10.97
N ALA A 28 -6.05 -3.97 11.13
CA ALA A 28 -6.52 -4.74 12.28
C ALA A 28 -6.01 -4.15 13.59
N LYS A 29 -4.72 -3.80 13.68
CA LYS A 29 -4.13 -3.13 14.86
C LYS A 29 -4.84 -1.81 15.17
N ILE A 30 -5.10 -0.98 14.16
CA ILE A 30 -5.80 0.31 14.33
C ILE A 30 -7.22 0.06 14.83
N ASN A 31 -7.95 -0.90 14.24
CA ASN A 31 -9.32 -1.21 14.64
C ASN A 31 -9.42 -1.82 16.05
N ASP A 32 -8.34 -2.40 16.56
CA ASP A 32 -8.24 -2.95 17.92
C ASP A 32 -7.97 -1.87 18.99
N ILE A 33 -7.81 -0.60 18.59
CA ILE A 33 -7.66 0.52 19.53
C ILE A 33 -9.02 0.85 20.16
N ASP A 34 -9.10 0.70 21.50
CA ASP A 34 -10.30 0.97 22.30
C ASP A 34 -10.71 2.45 22.30
N ASP A 35 -9.74 3.37 22.28
CA ASP A 35 -10.00 4.80 22.28
C ASP A 35 -10.38 5.29 20.87
N ASP A 36 -11.61 5.78 20.73
CA ASP A 36 -12.18 6.21 19.46
C ASP A 36 -11.41 7.37 18.82
N ASP A 37 -10.96 8.35 19.61
CA ASP A 37 -10.27 9.53 19.10
C ASP A 37 -8.88 9.12 18.59
N ILE A 38 -8.16 8.28 19.35
CA ILE A 38 -6.87 7.73 18.95
C ILE A 38 -7.02 6.85 17.70
N ARG A 39 -8.03 5.98 17.66
CA ARG A 39 -8.30 5.10 16.51
C ARG A 39 -8.54 5.91 15.24
N VAL A 40 -9.32 6.98 15.32
CA VAL A 40 -9.60 7.86 14.18
C VAL A 40 -8.33 8.57 13.72
N GLU A 41 -7.50 9.07 14.64
CA GLU A 41 -6.23 9.70 14.33
C GLU A 41 -5.31 8.75 13.54
N TYR A 42 -5.11 7.53 14.05
CA TYR A 42 -4.30 6.49 13.40
C TYR A 42 -4.85 6.13 12.02
N ALA A 43 -6.17 5.99 11.89
CA ALA A 43 -6.82 5.67 10.62
C ALA A 43 -6.59 6.77 9.56
N VAL A 44 -6.70 8.05 9.96
CA VAL A 44 -6.45 9.20 9.09
C VAL A 44 -4.99 9.27 8.68
N ALA A 45 -4.05 9.07 9.61
CA ALA A 45 -2.63 9.07 9.32
C ALA A 45 -2.18 7.90 8.45
N PHE A 46 -2.82 6.73 8.58
CA PHE A 46 -2.52 5.55 7.78
C PHE A 46 -3.14 5.57 6.37
N ALA A 47 -4.25 6.30 6.17
CA ALA A 47 -4.97 6.34 4.90
C ALA A 47 -4.10 6.61 3.65
N PRO A 48 -3.09 7.51 3.67
CA PRO A 48 -2.19 7.72 2.52
C PRO A 48 -1.42 6.47 2.10
N SER A 49 -0.96 5.64 3.05
CA SER A 49 -0.24 4.39 2.77
C SER A 49 -1.16 3.37 2.09
N LYS A 50 -2.40 3.25 2.60
CA LYS A 50 -3.45 2.42 1.98
C LYS A 50 -3.79 2.88 0.57
N ASN A 51 -4.00 4.18 0.38
CA ASN A 51 -4.34 4.75 -0.92
C ASN A 51 -3.23 4.53 -1.97
N LEU A 52 -1.95 4.57 -1.57
CA LEU A 52 -0.85 4.23 -2.47
C LEU A 52 -0.87 2.76 -2.88
N LEU A 53 -1.17 1.84 -1.97
CA LEU A 53 -1.28 0.42 -2.31
C LEU A 53 -2.47 0.15 -3.24
N ASP A 54 -3.60 0.81 -3.02
CA ASP A 54 -4.77 0.75 -3.92
C ASP A 54 -4.39 1.27 -5.32
N LYS A 55 -3.59 2.34 -5.40
CA LYS A 55 -3.04 2.88 -6.67
C LYS A 55 -2.09 1.89 -7.36
N ILE A 56 -1.20 1.22 -6.62
CA ILE A 56 -0.30 0.18 -7.15
C ILE A 56 -1.10 -0.94 -7.80
N ASN A 57 -2.14 -1.43 -7.12
CA ASN A 57 -3.00 -2.48 -7.62
C ASN A 57 -3.74 -2.07 -8.89
N LEU A 58 -4.30 -0.85 -8.90
CA LEU A 58 -5.00 -0.32 -10.07
C LEU A 58 -4.07 -0.16 -11.27
N GLN A 59 -2.91 0.48 -11.08
CA GLN A 59 -1.92 0.66 -12.14
C GLN A 59 -1.48 -0.69 -12.73
N TYR A 60 -1.15 -1.67 -11.88
CA TYR A 60 -0.73 -2.98 -12.34
C TYR A 60 -1.83 -3.70 -13.15
N LYS A 61 -3.09 -3.58 -12.71
CA LYS A 61 -4.25 -4.15 -13.42
C LYS A 61 -4.47 -3.53 -14.80
N GLU A 62 -4.28 -2.22 -14.92
CA GLU A 62 -4.55 -1.46 -16.15
C GLU A 62 -3.40 -1.52 -17.17
N VAL A 63 -2.16 -1.31 -16.71
CA VAL A 63 -0.99 -1.14 -17.60
C VAL A 63 0.12 -2.18 -17.38
N GLY A 64 0.02 -3.00 -16.34
CA GLY A 64 1.07 -3.95 -15.95
C GLY A 64 2.26 -3.28 -15.27
N TYR A 65 3.38 -3.99 -15.17
CA TYR A 65 4.61 -3.49 -14.57
C TYR A 65 5.32 -2.47 -15.48
N THR A 66 5.55 -1.26 -14.98
CA THR A 66 6.29 -0.19 -15.67
C THR A 66 7.39 0.38 -14.77
N ALA A 67 8.23 1.26 -15.30
CA ALA A 67 9.21 1.99 -14.48
C ALA A 67 8.52 2.77 -13.34
N ASP A 68 7.36 3.38 -13.64
CA ASP A 68 6.55 4.09 -12.64
C ASP A 68 6.06 3.16 -11.51
N SER A 69 5.94 1.85 -11.74
CA SER A 69 5.57 0.89 -10.69
C SER A 69 6.60 0.86 -9.56
N GLU A 70 7.89 0.93 -9.89
CA GLU A 70 8.98 0.98 -8.89
C GLU A 70 8.92 2.28 -8.09
N GLU A 71 8.66 3.40 -8.75
CA GLU A 71 8.52 4.71 -8.10
C GLU A 71 7.34 4.74 -7.12
N ILE A 72 6.17 4.25 -7.55
CA ILE A 72 4.98 4.23 -6.69
C ILE A 72 5.19 3.27 -5.51
N LEU A 73 5.84 2.12 -5.73
CA LEU A 73 6.17 1.16 -4.67
C LEU A 73 7.18 1.75 -3.67
N SER A 74 8.20 2.47 -4.12
CA SER A 74 9.16 3.15 -3.24
C SER A 74 8.48 4.23 -2.39
N ASN A 75 7.56 5.00 -3.00
CA ASN A 75 6.73 5.97 -2.29
C ASN A 75 5.84 5.31 -1.23
N TYR A 76 5.27 4.14 -1.54
CA TYR A 76 4.49 3.34 -0.58
C TYR A 76 5.33 2.98 0.64
N TYR A 77 6.51 2.37 0.44
CA TYR A 77 7.38 1.98 1.55
C TYR A 77 7.84 3.17 2.38
N THR A 78 8.22 4.27 1.73
CA THR A 78 8.63 5.50 2.42
C THR A 78 7.52 6.05 3.32
N ARG A 79 6.27 6.04 2.86
CA ARG A 79 5.13 6.50 3.67
C ARG A 79 4.79 5.53 4.78
N LEU A 80 4.82 4.23 4.49
CA LEU A 80 4.53 3.20 5.46
C LEU A 80 5.54 3.23 6.60
N GLU A 81 6.83 3.36 6.30
CA GLU A 81 7.89 3.45 7.29
C GLU A 81 7.77 4.71 8.15
N LYS A 82 7.43 5.85 7.55
CA LYS A 82 7.12 7.08 8.31
C LYS A 82 5.97 6.86 9.29
N PHE A 83 4.87 6.27 8.84
CA PHE A 83 3.73 5.95 9.70
C PHE A 83 4.15 5.02 10.86
N LYS A 84 4.86 3.93 10.56
CA LYS A 84 5.32 2.98 11.58
C LYS A 84 6.23 3.62 12.62
N ASN A 85 7.13 4.51 12.19
CA ASN A 85 8.03 5.22 13.09
C ASN A 85 7.31 6.25 13.96
N GLU A 86 6.31 6.96 13.42
CA GLU A 86 5.55 7.97 14.14
C GLU A 86 4.58 7.37 15.16
N TYR A 87 4.03 6.19 14.85
CA TYR A 87 2.99 5.53 15.64
C TYR A 87 3.48 4.24 16.35
N GLU A 88 4.79 3.95 16.31
CA GLU A 88 5.46 2.80 16.93
C GLU A 88 4.82 1.42 16.58
N ILE A 89 4.49 1.19 15.30
CA ILE A 89 3.74 0.00 14.80
C ILE A 89 4.56 -1.00 13.99
#